data_AF-A0A363TS18-F1
#
_entry.id   AF-A0A363TS18-F1
#
_cell.length_a   1.000
_cell.length_b   1.000
_cell.length_c   1.000
_cell.angle_alpha   90.00
_cell.angle_beta   90.00
_cell.angle_gamma   90.00
#
_symmetry.space_group_name_H-M   'P 1'
#
loop_
_entity.id
_entity.type
_entity.pdbx_description
1 polymer ?
#
loop_
_entity_poly.entity_id
_entity_poly.type
_entity_poly.pdbx_seq_one_letter_code
_entity_poly.pdbx_strand_id
1 'polypeptide(L)' 'MKSVSVYRVDYVRKTKVRIGTVVERRLKERGNNLAGLLNLARILYAASPQEAFLTAIDGQEARVA' A
#
# COMPACT_ATOMS: atom_id res chain seq x y z
N MET A 1 -5.30 -14.74 3.62
CA MET A 1 -5.17 -13.63 2.66
C MET A 1 -5.20 -12.34 3.45
N LYS A 2 -4.18 -11.51 3.32
CA LYS A 2 -4.05 -10.27 4.08
C LYS A 2 -4.31 -9.09 3.16
N SER A 3 -5.33 -8.29 3.47
CA SER A 3 -5.59 -7.03 2.80
C SER A 3 -4.80 -5.91 3.48
N VAL A 4 -4.23 -5.03 2.67
CA VAL A 4 -3.46 -3.88 3.14
C VAL A 4 -3.99 -2.62 2.47
N SER A 5 -4.28 -1.60 3.29
CA SER A 5 -4.76 -0.31 2.78
C SER A 5 -3.61 0.46 2.13
N VAL A 6 -3.90 1.06 0.97
CA VAL A 6 -3.00 1.94 0.24
C VAL A 6 -3.40 3.38 0.47
N TYR A 7 -2.43 4.24 0.68
CA TYR A 7 -2.62 5.67 0.93
C TYR A 7 -1.76 6.52 0.00
N ARG A 8 -2.27 7.69 -0.34
CA ARG A 8 -1.47 8.81 -0.83
C ARG A 8 -1.07 9.67 0.37
N VAL A 9 0.22 9.94 0.51
CA VAL A 9 0.79 10.77 1.56
C VAL A 9 0.99 12.18 1.04
N ASP A 10 0.49 13.16 1.78
CA ASP A 10 0.82 14.56 1.63
C ASP A 10 1.78 14.94 2.77
N TYR A 11 3.06 15.06 2.44
CA TYR A 11 4.10 15.40 3.42
C TYR A 11 4.07 16.86 3.85
N VAL A 12 3.48 17.76 3.05
CA VAL A 12 3.34 19.17 3.41
C VAL A 12 2.28 19.32 4.50
N ARG A 13 1.13 18.65 4.31
CA ARG A 13 0.02 18.68 5.27
C ARG A 13 0.14 17.63 6.37
N LYS A 14 1.12 16.73 6.27
CA LYS A 14 1.31 15.56 7.16
C LYS A 14 0.06 14.67 7.25
N THR A 15 -0.66 14.54 6.14
CA THR A 15 -1.90 13.74 6.05
C THR A 15 -1.72 12.55 5.12
N LYS A 16 -2.46 11.46 5.38
CA LYS A 16 -2.58 10.32 4.46
C LYS A 16 -4.04 10.16 4.03
N VAL A 17 -4.30 10.02 2.74
CA VAL A 17 -5.63 9.78 2.16
C VAL A 17 -5.67 8.35 1.64
N ARG A 18 -6.67 7.56 2.04
CA ARG A 18 -6.80 6.19 1.55
C ARG A 18 -7.23 6.23 0.08
N ILE A 19 -6.46 5.56 -0.78
CA ILE A 19 -6.71 5.50 -2.23
C ILE A 19 -7.08 4.09 -2.72
N GLY A 20 -6.85 3.06 -1.89
CA GLY A 20 -7.17 1.70 -2.30
C GLY A 20 -6.76 0.63 -1.30
N THR A 21 -6.72 -0.60 -1.79
CA THR A 21 -6.33 -1.79 -1.01
C THR A 21 -5.60 -2.76 -1.94
N VAL A 22 -4.50 -3.34 -1.46
CA VAL A 22 -3.81 -4.46 -2.12
C VAL A 22 -3.97 -5.72 -1.30
N VAL A 23 -4.08 -6.87 -1.96
CA VAL A 23 -4.35 -8.16 -1.30
C VAL A 23 -3.16 -9.09 -1.50
N GLU A 24 -2.60 -9.59 -0.40
CA GLU A 24 -1.69 -10.72 -0.46
C GLU A 24 -2.47 -11.99 -0.74
N ARG A 25 -2.23 -12.58 -1.92
CA ARG A 25 -2.93 -13.77 -2.40
C ARG A 25 -2.28 -15.07 -1.95
N ARG A 26 -1.02 -15.05 -1.51
CA ARG A 26 -0.30 -16.25 -1.08
C ARG A 26 -0.76 -16.70 0.31
N LEU A 27 -0.81 -18.02 0.48
CA LEU A 27 -1.21 -18.68 1.73
C LEU A 27 -0.06 -18.83 2.74
N LYS A 28 1.20 -18.75 2.28
CA LYS A 28 2.39 -18.99 3.10
C LYS A 28 3.30 -17.78 3.10
N GLU A 29 3.65 -17.30 4.29
CA GLU A 29 4.54 -16.14 4.46
C GLU A 29 5.98 -16.54 4.09
N ARG A 30 6.55 -15.90 3.06
CA ARG A 30 7.99 -15.79 2.85
C ARG A 30 8.31 -14.35 3.20
N GLY A 31 9.16 -14.11 4.21
CA GLY A 31 9.47 -12.76 4.70
C GLY A 31 9.73 -11.71 3.60
N ASN A 32 9.55 -10.43 3.94
CA ASN A 32 9.50 -9.27 3.03
C ASN A 32 8.21 -9.07 2.21
N ASN A 33 7.07 -9.57 2.70
CA ASN A 33 5.78 -9.39 2.04
C ASN A 33 5.39 -7.91 1.81
N LEU A 34 5.68 -7.04 2.78
CA LEU A 34 5.30 -5.62 2.70
C LEU A 34 6.00 -4.88 1.56
N ALA A 35 7.26 -5.18 1.25
CA ALA A 35 7.97 -4.53 0.15
C ALA A 35 7.36 -4.90 -1.21
N GLY A 36 6.96 -6.17 -1.39
CA GLY A 36 6.26 -6.63 -2.58
C GLY A 36 4.89 -5.99 -2.73
N LEU A 37 4.13 -5.89 -1.63
CA LEU A 37 2.83 -5.21 -1.61
C LEU A 37 2.94 -3.71 -1.88
N LEU A 38 3.98 -3.06 -1.37
CA LEU A 38 4.24 -1.65 -1.65
C LEU A 38 4.57 -1.45 -3.13
N ASN A 39 5.38 -2.34 -3.71
CA ASN A 39 5.69 -2.29 -5.14
C ASN A 39 4.43 -2.48 -6.00
N LEU A 40 3.59 -3.44 -5.64
CA LEU A 40 2.29 -3.66 -6.29
C LEU A 40 1.40 -2.42 -6.18
N ALA A 41 1.30 -1.82 -5.00
CA ALA A 41 0.52 -0.61 -4.78
C ALA A 41 1.01 0.55 -5.65
N ARG A 42 2.32 0.74 -5.77
CA ARG A 42 2.91 1.76 -6.66
C ARG A 42 2.57 1.51 -8.13
N ILE A 43 2.64 0.27 -8.60
CA ILE A 43 2.29 -0.08 -9.98
C ILE A 43 0.81 0.19 -10.27
N LEU A 44 -0.08 -0.11 -9.33
CA LEU A 44 -1.53 -0.01 -9.53
C LEU A 44 -2.08 1.41 -9.35
N TYR A 45 -1.48 2.21 -8.47
CA TYR A 45 -2.06 3.48 -8.01
C TYR A 45 -1.21 4.72 -8.33
N ALA A 46 -0.04 4.57 -8.95
CA ALA A 46 0.78 5.71 -9.36
C ALA A 46 0.89 5.82 -10.88
N ALA A 47 0.62 7.01 -11.41
CA ALA A 47 0.84 7.35 -12.81
C ALA A 47 2.27 7.85 -13.09
N SER A 48 3.01 8.23 -12.04
CA SER A 48 4.36 8.79 -12.14
C SER A 48 5.29 8.32 -11.01
N PRO A 49 6.62 8.44 -11.17
CA PRO A 49 7.57 8.16 -10.10
C PRO A 49 7.34 9.01 -8.84
N GLN A 50 6.93 10.27 -9.00
CA GLN A 50 6.60 11.16 -7.90
C GLN A 50 5.38 10.64 -7.13
N GLU A 51 4.34 10.23 -7.84
CA GLU A 51 3.18 9.60 -7.22
C GLU A 51 3.53 8.28 -6.51
N ALA A 52 4.40 7.47 -7.10
CA ALA A 52 4.87 6.23 -6.50
C ALA A 52 5.62 6.51 -5.19
N PHE A 53 6.42 7.58 -5.14
CA PHE A 53 7.11 8.02 -3.92
C PHE A 53 6.11 8.43 -2.82
N LEU A 54 5.03 9.12 -3.20
CA LEU A 54 3.95 9.52 -2.27
C LEU A 54 2.99 8.38 -1.92
N THR A 55 3.21 7.17 -2.42
CA THR A 55 2.34 6.00 -2.13
C THR A 55 2.89 5.23 -0.94
N ALA A 56 2.03 4.97 0.04
CA ALA A 56 2.33 4.21 1.24
C ALA A 56 1.29 3.11 1.49
N ILE A 57 1.68 2.09 2.25
CA ILE A 57 0.80 1.01 2.69
C ILE A 57 0.84 0.90 4.22
N ASP A 58 -0.27 0.49 4.85
CA ASP A 58 -0.24 0.15 6.28
C ASP A 58 0.37 -1.24 6.51
N GLY A 59 1.30 -1.39 7.45
CA GLY A 59 1.80 -2.72 7.82
C GLY A 59 0.72 -3.60 8.48
N GLN A 60 -0.33 -2.95 8.98
CA GLN A 60 -1.47 -3.54 9.66
C GLN A 60 -2.51 -4.04 8.64
N GLU A 61 -3.19 -5.14 8.96
CA GLU A 61 -4.33 -5.61 8.16
C GLU A 61 -5.39 -4.52 8.03
N ALA A 62 -5.83 -4.28 6.80
CA ALA A 62 -7.02 -3.48 6.56
C ALA A 62 -8.20 -4.24 7.16
N ARG A 63 -8.70 -3.78 8.31
CA ARG A 63 -9.97 -4.24 8.85
C ARG A 63 -11.06 -3.83 7.87
N VAL A 64 -11.67 -4.80 7.21
CA VAL A 64 -12.91 -4.60 6.48
C VAL A 64 -14.00 -4.54 7.55
N ALA A 65 -14.63 -3.37 7.69
CA ALA A 65 -15.81 -3.18 8.52
C ALA A 65 -17.06 -3.66 7.76
#